data_AF-A0AAC9IZ58-F1
#
_entry.id   AF-A0AAC9IZ58-F1
#
_cell.length_a   1.000
_cell.length_b   1.000
_cell.length_c   1.000
_cell.angle_alpha   90.00
_cell.angle_beta   90.00
_cell.angle_gamma   90.00
#
_symmetry.space_group_name_H-M   'P 1'
#
loop_
_entity.id
_entity.type
_entity.pdbx_description
1 polymer ?
#
loop_
_entity_poly.entity_id
_entity_poly.type
_entity_poly.pdbx_seq_one_letter_code
_entity_poly.pdbx_strand_id
1 'polypeptide(L)'
;MISFFLTLKRLLSAVFRLMKERVFKSLLATLAIILLSGTLFYSRIEGWSFLDAFYYAFVSLIPTSVTTGLIPEATVSKWFTMIYLVVGVGVMLMIIVMIGFAVVKFELSEEKRAELKESNRTRKKD
;
A
#
# COMPACT_ATOMS: atom_id res chain seq x y z
N MET A 1 -25.01 8.69 -11.23
CA MET A 1 -24.13 7.52 -11.50
C MET A 1 -22.86 7.87 -12.27
N ILE A 2 -22.92 8.76 -13.29
CA ILE A 2 -21.74 9.20 -14.05
C ILE A 2 -20.69 9.90 -13.19
N SER A 3 -21.10 10.75 -12.24
CA SER A 3 -20.19 11.44 -11.31
C SER A 3 -19.37 10.47 -10.46
N PHE A 4 -19.97 9.35 -10.02
CA PHE A 4 -19.27 8.33 -9.25
C PHE A 4 -18.11 7.71 -10.05
N PHE A 5 -18.36 7.36 -11.32
CA PHE A 5 -17.34 6.81 -12.21
C PHE A 5 -16.23 7.82 -12.54
N LEU A 6 -16.55 9.11 -12.63
CA LEU A 6 -15.55 10.17 -12.83
C LEU A 6 -14.66 10.34 -11.60
N THR A 7 -15.25 10.38 -10.41
CA THR A 7 -14.49 10.44 -9.14
C THR A 7 -13.64 9.19 -8.97
N LEU A 8 -14.15 8.00 -9.32
CA LEU A 8 -13.43 6.73 -9.26
C LEU A 8 -12.24 6.70 -10.22
N LYS A 9 -12.42 7.10 -11.50
CA LYS A 9 -11.30 7.21 -12.46
C LYS A 9 -10.26 8.22 -12.00
N ARG A 10 -10.69 9.32 -11.38
CA ARG A 10 -9.79 10.34 -10.82
C ARG A 10 -8.94 9.77 -9.69
N LEU A 11 -9.55 9.07 -8.73
CA LEU A 11 -8.85 8.41 -7.63
C LEU A 11 -7.89 7.32 -8.12
N LEU A 12 -8.32 6.50 -9.08
CA LEU A 12 -7.44 5.52 -9.72
C LEU A 12 -6.26 6.21 -10.41
N SER A 13 -6.49 7.23 -11.23
CA SER A 13 -5.41 7.95 -11.91
C SER A 13 -4.45 8.64 -10.93
N ALA A 14 -4.94 9.08 -9.77
CA ALA A 14 -4.14 9.61 -8.68
C ALA A 14 -3.19 8.55 -8.11
N VAL A 15 -3.71 7.36 -7.83
CA VAL A 15 -2.92 6.19 -7.40
C VAL A 15 -1.91 5.76 -8.46
N PHE A 16 -2.30 5.74 -9.74
CA PHE A 16 -1.39 5.41 -10.85
C PHE A 16 -0.27 6.45 -11.03
N ARG A 17 -0.50 7.72 -10.67
CA ARG A 17 0.57 8.75 -10.66
C ARG A 17 1.57 8.50 -9.54
N LEU A 18 1.14 8.06 -8.36
CA LEU A 18 2.04 7.65 -7.27
C LEU A 18 2.92 6.48 -7.68
N MET A 19 2.34 5.49 -8.36
CA MET A 19 3.11 4.36 -8.90
C MET A 19 4.20 4.76 -9.90
N LYS A 20 4.17 5.98 -10.45
CA LYS A 20 5.25 6.49 -11.30
C LYS A 20 6.42 7.11 -10.54
N GLU A 21 6.25 7.48 -9.28
CA GLU A 21 7.31 8.06 -8.45
C GLU A 21 8.43 7.05 -8.20
N ARG A 22 9.69 7.49 -8.31
CA ARG A 22 10.87 6.61 -8.13
C ARG A 22 10.87 5.95 -6.75
N VAL A 23 10.48 6.71 -5.71
CA VAL A 23 10.42 6.23 -4.33
C VAL A 23 9.34 5.15 -4.16
N PHE A 24 8.15 5.35 -4.72
CA PHE A 24 7.06 4.38 -4.64
C PHE A 24 7.44 3.05 -5.30
N LYS A 25 8.05 3.12 -6.49
CA LYS A 25 8.53 1.93 -7.21
C LYS A 25 9.59 1.17 -6.41
N SER A 26 10.52 1.89 -5.79
CA SER A 26 11.54 1.25 -4.94
C SER A 26 10.91 0.54 -3.76
N LEU A 27 9.97 1.19 -3.05
CA LEU A 27 9.27 0.57 -1.92
C LEU A 27 8.44 -0.64 -2.36
N LEU A 28 7.74 -0.55 -3.49
CA LEU A 28 6.94 -1.65 -4.03
C LEU A 28 7.82 -2.83 -4.44
N ALA A 29 8.98 -2.57 -5.07
CA ALA A 29 9.94 -3.61 -5.42
C ALA A 29 10.53 -4.28 -4.17
N THR A 30 10.89 -3.50 -3.14
CA THR A 30 11.36 -4.04 -1.86
C THR A 30 10.29 -4.89 -1.19
N LEU A 31 9.03 -4.42 -1.14
CA LEU A 31 7.91 -5.18 -0.61
C LEU A 31 7.70 -6.49 -1.39
N ALA A 32 7.76 -6.44 -2.72
CA ALA A 32 7.62 -7.63 -3.56
C ALA A 32 8.72 -8.67 -3.27
N ILE A 33 9.97 -8.24 -3.07
CA ILE A 33 11.08 -9.13 -2.70
C ILE A 33 10.84 -9.74 -1.31
N ILE A 34 10.37 -8.94 -0.35
CA ILE A 34 10.03 -9.42 1.01
C ILE A 34 8.90 -10.45 0.94
N LEU A 35 7.81 -10.15 0.22
CA LEU A 35 6.69 -11.08 0.08
C LEU A 35 7.11 -12.37 -0.63
N LEU A 36 7.92 -12.30 -1.68
CA LEU A 36 8.43 -13.49 -2.36
C LEU A 36 9.32 -14.34 -1.45
N SER A 37 10.20 -13.71 -0.66
CA SER A 37 11.07 -14.43 0.27
C SER A 37 10.27 -15.10 1.38
N GLY A 38 9.29 -14.41 1.97
CA GLY A 38 8.37 -14.97 2.95
C GLY A 38 7.55 -16.13 2.38
N THR A 39 6.94 -15.94 1.21
CA THR A 39 6.13 -16.97 0.54
C THR A 39 6.93 -18.25 0.29
N LEU A 40 8.13 -18.12 -0.28
CA LEU A 40 9.00 -19.27 -0.54
C LEU A 40 9.46 -19.95 0.75
N PHE A 41 9.75 -19.18 1.79
CA PHE A 41 10.15 -19.70 3.09
C PHE A 41 9.02 -20.49 3.76
N TYR A 42 7.84 -19.90 3.91
CA TYR A 42 6.70 -20.56 4.57
C TYR A 42 6.21 -21.77 3.76
N SER A 43 6.18 -21.69 2.43
CA SER A 43 5.79 -22.85 1.61
C SER A 43 6.76 -24.02 1.77
N ARG A 44 8.08 -23.77 1.90
CA ARG A 44 9.07 -24.84 2.10
C ARG A 44 9.10 -25.40 3.52
N ILE A 45 9.05 -24.54 4.53
CA ILE A 45 9.30 -24.93 5.93
C ILE A 45 8.01 -25.41 6.60
N GLU A 46 6.89 -24.73 6.38
CA GLU A 46 5.59 -25.10 6.95
C GLU A 46 4.77 -26.02 6.01
N GLY A 47 5.23 -26.23 4.77
CA GLY A 47 4.57 -27.10 3.79
C GLY A 47 3.26 -26.53 3.24
N TRP A 48 3.00 -25.24 3.46
CA TRP A 48 1.78 -24.59 2.99
C TRP A 48 1.76 -24.45 1.46
N SER A 49 0.56 -24.39 0.89
CA SER A 49 0.40 -24.06 -0.52
C SER A 49 0.98 -22.67 -0.80
N PHE A 50 1.43 -22.42 -2.04
CA PHE A 50 1.98 -21.11 -2.41
C PHE A 50 1.01 -19.95 -2.13
N LEU A 51 -0.29 -20.18 -2.29
CA LEU A 51 -1.32 -19.17 -2.04
C LEU A 51 -1.48 -18.92 -0.54
N ASP A 52 -1.52 -19.96 0.28
CA ASP A 52 -1.64 -19.83 1.74
C ASP A 52 -0.39 -19.19 2.35
N ALA A 53 0.79 -19.57 1.86
CA ALA A 53 2.05 -18.96 2.25
C ALA A 53 2.12 -17.47 1.88
N PHE A 54 1.68 -17.11 0.67
CA PHE A 54 1.60 -15.71 0.26
C PHE A 54 0.57 -14.93 1.09
N TYR A 55 -0.60 -15.52 1.33
CA TYR A 55 -1.65 -14.93 2.14
C TYR A 55 -1.15 -14.65 3.57
N TYR A 56 -0.50 -15.62 4.21
CA TYR A 56 0.10 -15.44 5.54
C TYR A 56 1.19 -14.36 5.51
N ALA A 57 2.14 -14.44 4.58
CA ALA A 57 3.24 -13.49 4.46
C ALA A 57 2.77 -12.04 4.20
N PHE A 58 1.65 -11.86 3.50
CA PHE A 58 1.05 -10.55 3.27
C PHE A 58 0.30 -10.03 4.50
N VAL A 59 -0.59 -10.85 5.08
CA VAL A 59 -1.42 -10.46 6.23
C VAL A 59 -0.55 -10.19 7.45
N SER A 60 0.53 -10.94 7.66
CA SER A 60 1.43 -10.73 8.79
C SER A 60 2.10 -9.36 8.78
N LEU A 61 2.33 -8.75 7.60
CA LEU A 61 2.95 -7.43 7.49
C LEU A 61 1.99 -6.28 7.77
N ILE A 62 0.68 -6.55 7.79
CA ILE A 62 -0.32 -5.57 8.15
C ILE A 62 -0.65 -5.80 9.64
N PRO A 63 -0.55 -4.78 10.51
CA PRO A 63 -0.90 -4.91 11.92
C PRO A 63 -2.42 -5.00 12.08
N THR A 64 -3.00 -6.10 11.60
CA THR A 64 -4.41 -6.43 11.64
C THR A 64 -4.63 -7.63 12.55
N SER A 65 -5.72 -7.62 13.32
CA SER A 65 -6.14 -8.74 14.17
C SER A 65 -6.81 -9.88 13.36
N VAL A 66 -6.44 -10.06 12.09
CA VAL A 66 -7.05 -11.06 11.21
C VAL A 66 -6.50 -12.43 11.56
N THR A 67 -7.39 -13.32 12.02
CA THR A 67 -7.05 -14.72 12.26
C THR A 67 -7.05 -15.46 10.92
N THR A 68 -5.86 -15.87 10.47
CA THR A 68 -5.68 -16.60 9.20
C THR A 68 -5.89 -18.10 9.35
N GLY A 69 -5.88 -18.64 10.57
CA GLY A 69 -5.83 -20.08 10.84
C GLY A 69 -4.48 -20.73 10.51
N LEU A 70 -3.53 -19.96 9.97
CA LEU A 70 -2.18 -20.39 9.60
C LEU A 70 -1.21 -19.88 10.67
N ILE A 71 -0.59 -20.80 11.41
CA ILE A 71 0.33 -20.47 12.51
C ILE A 71 1.63 -21.21 12.25
N PRO A 72 2.79 -20.53 12.19
CA PRO A 72 4.06 -21.20 12.01
C PRO A 72 4.36 -22.09 13.21
N GLU A 73 4.45 -23.40 12.99
CA GLU A 73 4.69 -24.37 14.06
C GLU A 73 6.20 -24.53 14.30
N ALA A 74 7.00 -24.46 13.23
CA ALA A 74 8.43 -24.69 13.29
C ALA A 74 9.16 -23.56 14.04
N THR A 75 10.12 -23.95 14.88
CA THR A 75 10.96 -23.01 15.66
C THR A 75 11.71 -22.04 14.75
N VAL A 76 12.21 -22.52 13.61
CA VAL A 76 12.93 -21.68 12.63
C VAL A 76 11.98 -20.64 12.01
N SER A 77 10.74 -21.02 11.72
CA SER A 77 9.74 -20.10 11.18
C SER A 77 9.35 -19.00 12.16
N LYS A 78 9.32 -19.30 13.46
CA LYS A 78 9.06 -18.28 14.50
C LYS A 78 10.15 -17.21 14.52
N TRP A 79 11.42 -17.61 14.52
CA TRP A 79 12.55 -16.68 14.44
C TRP A 79 12.55 -15.88 13.14
N PHE A 80 12.33 -16.55 12.01
CA PHE A 80 12.21 -15.88 10.72
C PHE A 80 11.08 -14.85 10.75
N THR A 81 9.90 -15.21 11.27
CA THR A 81 8.74 -14.32 11.36
C THR A 81 9.04 -13.09 12.21
N MET A 82 9.75 -13.22 13.33
CA MET A 82 10.15 -12.06 14.15
C MET A 82 10.99 -11.05 13.35
N ILE A 83 11.99 -11.53 12.60
CA ILE A 83 12.86 -10.66 11.78
C ILE A 83 12.08 -10.10 10.58
N TYR A 84 11.28 -10.95 9.93
CA TYR A 84 10.44 -10.63 8.79
C TYR A 84 9.47 -9.49 9.11
N LEU A 85 8.83 -9.53 10.28
CA LEU A 85 7.91 -8.48 10.73
C LEU A 85 8.63 -7.16 10.96
N VAL A 86 9.79 -7.15 11.62
CA VAL A 86 10.55 -5.90 11.89
C VAL A 86 10.88 -5.17 10.58
N VAL A 87 11.31 -5.89 9.56
CA VAL A 87 11.68 -5.30 8.26
C VAL A 87 10.46 -4.99 7.41
N GLY A 88 9.54 -5.94 7.26
CA GLY A 88 8.44 -5.84 6.31
C GLY A 88 7.33 -4.90 6.76
N VAL A 89 7.03 -4.82 8.06
CA VAL A 89 5.98 -3.93 8.58
C VAL A 89 6.33 -2.47 8.30
N GLY A 90 7.59 -2.08 8.48
CA GLY A 90 8.04 -0.71 8.18
C GLY A 90 7.84 -0.32 6.72
N VAL A 91 8.21 -1.23 5.79
CA VAL A 91 8.01 -1.01 4.35
C VAL A 91 6.53 -0.93 4.00
N MET A 92 5.72 -1.83 4.55
CA MET A 92 4.27 -1.87 4.32
C MET A 92 3.57 -0.61 4.83
N LEU A 93 3.92 -0.16 6.05
CA LEU A 93 3.39 1.07 6.63
C LEU A 93 3.77 2.30 5.80
N MET A 94 5.02 2.40 5.31
CA MET A 94 5.42 3.50 4.43
C MET A 94 4.58 3.57 3.16
N ILE A 95 4.28 2.42 2.55
CA ILE A 95 3.42 2.37 1.35
C ILE A 95 2.01 2.86 1.67
N ILE A 96 1.41 2.39 2.77
CA ILE A 96 0.07 2.81 3.20
C ILE A 96 0.02 4.32 3.47
N VAL A 97 0.99 4.84 4.21
CA VAL A 97 1.11 6.27 4.53
C VAL A 97 1.30 7.10 3.26
N MET A 98 2.13 6.64 2.32
CA MET A 98 2.37 7.34 1.06
C MET A 98 1.11 7.39 0.18
N ILE A 99 0.30 6.33 0.18
CA ILE A 99 -1.01 6.33 -0.49
C ILE A 99 -1.95 7.33 0.20
N GLY A 100 -2.03 7.33 1.54
CA GLY A 100 -2.85 8.25 2.31
C GLY A 100 -2.49 9.72 2.06
N PHE A 101 -1.20 10.07 2.13
CA PHE A 101 -0.72 11.42 1.84
C PHE A 101 -1.04 11.88 0.43
N ALA A 102 -1.03 10.97 -0.54
CA ALA A 102 -1.38 11.31 -1.89
C ALA A 102 -2.85 11.71 -2.02
N VAL A 103 -3.75 10.94 -1.40
CA VAL A 103 -5.19 11.25 -1.40
C VAL A 103 -5.42 12.65 -0.82
N VAL A 104 -4.81 12.96 0.33
CA VAL A 104 -4.88 14.30 0.95
C VAL A 104 -4.32 15.38 0.03
N LYS A 105 -3.16 15.14 -0.61
CA LYS A 105 -2.56 16.10 -1.55
C LYS A 105 -3.46 16.35 -2.77
N PHE A 106 -4.20 15.35 -3.23
CA PHE A 106 -5.18 15.52 -4.31
C PHE A 106 -6.33 16.43 -3.88
N GLU A 107 -6.88 16.27 -2.68
CA GLU A 107 -7.93 17.14 -2.14
C GLU A 107 -7.46 18.60 -2.01
N LEU A 108 -6.31 18.82 -1.37
CA LEU A 108 -5.72 20.17 -1.24
C LEU A 108 -5.43 20.83 -2.59
N SER A 109 -5.05 20.04 -3.60
CA SER A 109 -4.80 20.57 -4.94
C SER A 109 -6.07 21.01 -5.66
N GLU A 110 -7.21 20.38 -5.37
CA GLU A 110 -8.50 20.72 -5.96
C GLU A 110 -9.09 21.97 -5.29
N GLU A 111 -8.96 22.11 -3.97
CA GLU A 111 -9.37 23.33 -3.24
C GLU A 111 -8.62 24.57 -3.75
N LYS A 112 -7.28 24.53 -3.81
CA LYS A 112 -6.48 25.63 -4.36
C LYS A 112 -6.86 26.00 -5.80
N ARG A 113 -7.20 24.99 -6.61
CA ARG A 113 -7.65 25.21 -8.00
C ARG A 113 -9.03 25.87 -8.07
N ALA A 114 -9.91 25.59 -7.12
CA ALA A 114 -11.21 26.25 -7.01
C ALA A 114 -11.04 27.73 -6.62
N GLU A 115 -10.24 28.00 -5.58
CA GLU A 115 -9.93 29.36 -5.10
C GLU A 115 -9.28 30.22 -6.20
N LEU A 116 -8.29 29.69 -6.93
CA LEU A 116 -7.64 30.39 -8.05
C LEU A 116 -8.62 30.73 -9.18
N LYS A 117 -9.59 29.86 -9.46
CA LYS A 117 -10.63 30.12 -10.48
C LYS A 117 -11.60 31.20 -10.03
N GLU A 118 -11.90 31.27 -8.74
CA GLU A 118 -12.77 32.27 -8.16
C GLU A 118 -12.09 33.65 -8.10
N SER A 119 -10.84 33.72 -7.63
CA SER A 119 -10.01 34.93 -7.64
C SER A 119 -9.79 35.50 -9.05
N ASN A 120 -9.53 34.65 -10.05
CA ASN A 120 -9.40 35.11 -11.44
C ASN A 120 -10.73 35.56 -12.06
N ARG A 121 -11.89 35.13 -11.53
CA ARG A 121 -13.21 35.59 -11.98
C ARG A 121 -13.58 36.94 -11.40
N THR A 122 -13.27 37.19 -10.12
CA THR A 122 -13.49 38.50 -9.49
C THR A 122 -12.59 39.56 -10.14
N ARG A 123 -11.31 39.26 -10.37
CA ARG A 123 -10.35 40.19 -11.00
C ARG A 123 -10.62 40.54 -12.47
N LYS A 124 -11.51 39.81 -13.16
CA LYS A 124 -11.93 40.09 -14.55
C LYS A 124 -13.21 40.91 -14.65
N LYS A 125 -13.90 41.14 -13.53
CA LYS A 125 -15.14 41.93 -13.46
C LYS A 125 -14.89 43.40 -13.09
N ASP A 126 -13.69 43.71 -12.59
CA ASP A 126 -13.18 45.06 -12.35
C ASP A 126 -12.37 45.55 -13.57
#